data_AF-A0A174BEY6-F1
#
_entry.id   AF-A0A174BEY6-F1
#
_cell.length_a   1.000
_cell.length_b   1.000
_cell.length_c   1.000
_cell.angle_alpha   90.00
_cell.angle_beta   90.00
_cell.angle_gamma   90.00
#
_symmetry.space_group_name_H-M   'P 1'
#
loop_
_entity.id
_entity.type
_entity.pdbx_description
1 polymer ?
#
loop_
_entity_poly.entity_id
_entity_poly.type
_entity_poly.pdbx_seq_one_letter_code
_entity_poly.pdbx_strand_id
1 'polypeptide(L)' 'MTDHRKTAVYIRLSAEDDNVDGRAKKESDSVTSQRILLKSFVIDQLGVDEADILEYVDDGVSGTHFKRQGFQQLRKT' A
#
# COMPACT_ATOMS: atom_id res chain seq x y z
N MET A 1 -2.59 30.12 4.46
CA MET A 1 -3.32 28.85 4.67
C MET A 1 -2.41 27.75 4.16
N THR A 2 -1.83 26.95 5.06
CA THR A 2 -1.03 25.78 4.65
C THR A 2 -2.01 24.72 4.18
N ASP A 3 -1.95 24.41 2.89
CA ASP A 3 -2.70 23.34 2.25
C ASP A 3 -2.21 22.01 2.84
N HIS A 4 -3.00 21.39 3.73
CA HIS A 4 -2.68 20.11 4.37
C HIS A 4 -3.00 18.98 3.39
N ARG A 5 -2.12 18.82 2.38
CA ARG A 5 -2.23 17.75 1.39
C ARG A 5 -1.76 16.44 1.99
N LYS A 6 -2.62 15.42 1.95
CA LYS A 6 -2.24 14.04 2.25
C LYS A 6 -1.73 13.34 0.99
N THR A 7 -0.77 12.43 1.18
CA THR A 7 -0.23 11.59 0.10
C THR A 7 -0.65 10.15 0.33
N ALA A 8 -1.23 9.52 -0.69
CA ALA A 8 -1.64 8.12 -0.62
C ALA A 8 -0.60 7.19 -1.22
N VAL A 9 -0.29 6.09 -0.52
CA VAL A 9 0.49 4.96 -0.99
C VAL A 9 -0.44 3.76 -1.13
N TYR A 10 -0.46 3.15 -2.32
CA TYR A 10 -1.27 1.97 -2.62
C TYR A 10 -0.38 0.79 -2.99
N ILE A 11 -0.56 -0.34 -2.31
CA ILE A 11 0.18 -1.57 -2.52
C ILE A 11 -0.81 -2.68 -2.87
N ARG A 12 -0.52 -3.45 -3.92
CA ARG A 12 -1.31 -4.62 -4.29
C ARG A 12 -0.39 -5.79 -4.58
N LEU A 13 -0.61 -6.90 -3.89
CA LEU A 13 -0.02 -8.18 -4.24
C LEU A 13 -1.01 -9.04 -5.03
N SER A 14 -0.51 -9.79 -6.02
CA SER A 14 -1.37 -10.66 -6.83
C SER A 14 -1.86 -11.85 -6.01
N ALA A 15 -3.05 -12.34 -6.35
CA ALA A 15 -3.57 -13.61 -5.83
C ALA A 15 -2.67 -14.81 -6.21
N GLU A 16 -1.84 -14.66 -7.23
CA GLU A 16 -0.89 -15.69 -7.69
C GLU A 16 0.40 -15.74 -6.85
N ASP A 17 0.65 -14.70 -6.03
CA ASP A 17 1.83 -14.60 -5.16
C ASP A 17 1.52 -15.12 -3.75
N ASP A 18 0.55 -16.05 -3.66
CA ASP A 18 0.06 -16.59 -2.40
C ASP A 18 1.18 -17.36 -1.71
N ASN A 19 1.57 -16.88 -0.52
CA ASN A 19 2.63 -17.36 0.36
C ASN A 19 3.31 -18.67 -0.07
N VAL A 20 4.37 -18.53 -0.88
CA VAL A 20 5.24 -19.63 -1.35
C VAL A 20 5.85 -20.44 -0.18
N ASP A 21 5.84 -19.86 1.04
CA ASP A 21 6.41 -20.45 2.24
C ASP A 21 5.48 -21.39 3.04
N GLY A 22 4.18 -21.50 2.69
CA GLY A 22 3.22 -22.38 3.38
C GLY A 22 2.97 -22.04 4.87
N ARG A 23 3.46 -20.89 5.36
CA ARG A 23 3.24 -20.39 6.72
C ARG A 23 2.08 -19.42 6.73
N ALA A 24 1.20 -19.56 7.73
CA ALA A 24 0.19 -18.55 8.00
C ALA A 24 0.87 -17.25 8.46
N LYS A 25 1.07 -16.30 7.54
CA LYS A 25 1.48 -14.92 7.85
C LYS A 25 0.25 -14.02 7.81
N LYS A 26 0.23 -12.98 8.64
CA LYS A 26 -0.83 -11.96 8.65
C LYS A 26 -0.75 -11.03 7.42
N GLU A 27 0.44 -10.92 6.82
CA GLU A 27 0.76 -10.17 5.61
C GLU A 27 1.96 -10.83 4.92
N SER A 28 2.06 -10.73 3.60
CA SER A 28 3.20 -11.20 2.80
C SER A 28 4.46 -10.32 2.97
N ASP A 29 5.65 -10.95 2.88
CA ASP A 29 6.94 -10.24 3.01
C ASP A 29 7.09 -9.17 1.91
N SER A 30 6.57 -9.45 0.71
CA SER A 30 6.55 -8.55 -0.44
C SER A 30 5.80 -7.24 -0.15
N VAL A 31 4.68 -7.28 0.59
CA VAL A 31 3.95 -6.06 0.98
C VAL A 31 4.76 -5.26 1.99
N THR A 32 5.36 -5.92 2.98
CA THR A 32 6.24 -5.24 3.96
C THR A 32 7.40 -4.55 3.26
N SER A 33 8.10 -5.21 2.34
CA SER A 33 9.21 -4.62 1.59
C SER A 33 8.77 -3.44 0.72
N GLN A 34 7.64 -3.57 0.01
CA GLN A 34 7.09 -2.48 -0.82
C GLN A 34 6.66 -1.27 0.02
N ARG A 35 6.08 -1.51 1.20
CA ARG A 35 5.71 -0.45 2.15
C ARG A 35 6.91 0.38 2.56
N ILE A 36 7.99 -0.28 2.98
CA ILE A 36 9.21 0.40 3.42
C ILE A 36 9.77 1.24 2.28
N LEU A 37 9.91 0.66 1.09
CA LEU A 37 10.45 1.36 -0.08
C LEU A 37 9.63 2.61 -0.44
N LEU A 38 8.30 2.48 -0.51
CA LEU A 38 7.42 3.57 -0.91
C LEU A 38 7.35 4.67 0.16
N LYS A 39 7.26 4.30 1.44
CA LYS A 39 7.24 5.29 2.54
C LYS A 39 8.57 6.04 2.63
N SER A 40 9.71 5.35 2.53
CA SER A 40 11.02 6.01 2.49
C SER A 40 11.12 6.99 1.32
N PHE A 41 10.67 6.61 0.13
CA PHE A 41 10.67 7.54 -1.01
C PHE A 41 9.81 8.78 -0.76
N VAL A 42 8.59 8.60 -0.24
CA VAL A 42 7.66 9.71 0.03
C VAL A 42 8.21 10.67 1.10
N ILE A 43 8.84 10.15 2.14
CA ILE A 43 9.45 10.96 3.20
C ILE A 43 10.71 11.64 2.69
N ASP A 44 11.67 10.86 2.20
CA ASP A 44 13.03 11.34 1.93
C ASP A 44 13.12 12.18 0.66
N GLN A 45 12.30 11.89 -0.35
CA GLN A 45 12.37 12.54 -1.66
C GLN A 45 11.28 13.58 -1.87
N LEU A 46 10.09 13.38 -1.29
CA LEU A 46 8.97 14.32 -1.46
C LEU A 46 8.77 15.23 -0.23
N GLY A 47 9.46 14.97 0.88
CA GLY A 47 9.39 15.79 2.09
C GLY A 47 8.01 15.76 2.75
N VAL A 48 7.27 14.67 2.59
CA VAL A 48 5.95 14.49 3.20
C VAL A 48 6.13 13.93 4.61
N ASP A 49 5.50 14.59 5.59
CA ASP A 49 5.49 14.09 6.96
C ASP A 49 4.78 12.73 7.04
N GLU A 50 5.31 11.81 7.84
CA GLU A 50 4.76 10.46 7.98
C GLU A 50 3.27 10.47 8.38
N ALA A 51 2.85 11.45 9.18
CA ALA A 51 1.46 11.63 9.61
C ALA A 51 0.48 11.98 8.47
N ASP A 52 1.00 12.47 7.33
CA ASP A 52 0.23 12.83 6.15
C ASP A 52 0.21 11.73 5.08
N ILE A 53 0.84 10.58 5.36
CA ILE A 53 0.83 9.42 4.48
C ILE A 53 -0.35 8.51 4.80
N LEU A 54 -1.20 8.27 3.80
CA LEU A 54 -2.29 7.31 3.86
C LEU A 54 -1.89 6.02 3.14
N GLU A 55 -2.08 4.87 3.77
CA GLU A 55 -1.69 3.57 3.22
C GLU A 55 -2.92 2.70 2.91
N TYR A 56 -2.92 2.08 1.74
CA TYR A 56 -3.96 1.17 1.30
C TYR A 56 -3.33 -0.10 0.72
N VAL A 57 -3.78 -1.26 1.20
CA VAL A 57 -3.20 -2.56 0.83
C VAL A 57 -4.27 -3.50 0.31
N ASP A 58 -3.96 -4.21 -0.77
CA ASP A 58 -4.71 -5.36 -1.28
C ASP A 58 -3.74 -6.55 -1.43
N ASP A 59 -3.61 -7.37 -0.38
CA ASP A 59 -2.74 -8.56 -0.35
C ASP A 59 -3.49 -9.79 -0.89
N GLY A 60 -2.89 -10.50 -1.85
CA GLY A 60 -3.53 -11.66 -2.50
C GLY A 60 -4.74 -11.34 -3.38
N VAL A 61 -4.82 -10.14 -3.97
CA VAL A 61 -5.99 -9.72 -4.78
C VAL A 61 -5.66 -9.59 -6.26
N SER A 62 -6.52 -10.17 -7.11
CA SER A 62 -6.39 -10.06 -8.57
C SER A 62 -6.28 -8.60 -9.05
N GLY A 63 -5.38 -8.39 -10.01
CA GLY A 63 -5.19 -7.11 -10.68
C GLY A 63 -6.19 -6.84 -11.81
N THR A 64 -7.03 -7.80 -12.18
CA THR A 64 -7.91 -7.73 -13.36
C THR A 64 -9.14 -6.85 -13.18
N HIS A 65 -9.40 -6.37 -11.96
CA HIS A 65 -10.55 -5.53 -11.65
C HIS A 65 -10.26 -4.51 -10.53
N PHE A 66 -11.07 -3.46 -10.48
CA PHE A 66 -11.00 -2.43 -9.42
C PHE A 66 -11.81 -2.75 -8.16
N LYS A 67 -12.50 -3.90 -8.11
CA LYS A 67 -13.23 -4.37 -6.91
C LYS A 67 -12.27 -4.93 -5.87
N ARG A 68 -11.42 -4.06 -5.32
CA ARG A 68 -10.39 -4.40 -4.33
C ARG A 68 -10.54 -3.47 -3.14
N GLN A 69 -10.48 -3.98 -1.92
CA GLN A 69 -10.89 -3.24 -0.74
C GLN A 69 -10.01 -2.01 -0.51
N GLY A 70 -8.68 -2.17 -0.59
CA GLY A 70 -7.73 -1.06 -0.46
C GLY A 70 -7.94 -0.03 -1.56
N PHE A 71 -8.11 -0.46 -2.81
CA PHE A 71 -8.37 0.46 -3.92
C PHE A 71 -9.70 1.23 -3.78
N GLN A 72 -10.75 0.60 -3.27
CA GLN A 72 -12.04 1.27 -3.05
C GLN A 72 -11.97 2.30 -1.92
N GLN A 73 -11.10 2.09 -0.92
CA GLN A 73 -10.83 3.08 0.13
C GLN A 73 -10.01 4.26 -0.41
N LEU A 74 -8.97 3.98 -1.19
CA LEU A 74 -8.17 5.01 -1.88
C LEU A 74 -9.07 5.97 -2.67
N ARG A 75 -10.03 5.46 -3.44
CA ARG A 75 -10.91 6.28 -4.28
C ARG A 75 -11.89 7.17 -3.49
N LYS A 76 -12.10 6.92 -2.20
CA LYS A 76 -13.03 7.68 -1.34
C LYS A 76 -12.35 8.80 -0.56
N THR A 77 -11.04 8.91 -0.70
CA THR A 77 -10.17 9.85 0.02
C THR A 77 -9.98 11.10 -0.82
#